data_AF-A0A183SNB8-F1
#
_entry.id   AF-A0A183SNB8-F1
#
_cell.length_a   1.000
_cell.length_b   1.000
_cell.length_c   1.000
_cell.angle_alpha   90.00
_cell.angle_beta   90.00
_cell.angle_gamma   90.00
#
_symmetry.space_group_name_H-M   'P 1'
#
loop_
_entity.id
_entity.type
_entity.pdbx_description
1 polymer ?
#
loop_
_entity_poly.entity_id
_entity_poly.type
_entity_poly.pdbx_seq_one_letter_code
_entity_poly.pdbx_strand_id
1 'polypeptide(L)'
;MASATSDSDLVSPGQVIKDRWRVLKKIGGGGFGEIYEAQETASHEKVALKLESARQSKQVLKMEVAVLRKLQGKEHFCKFFGCGRTDRYNYVVMSLQSRNLAELRRSMPRTVFSINTTVRLSAQMLDAIEYVHEAGFLHRDIKPSNFAMGRLPSQARGLFLLDFGLARQYTTADGQVRPPRPVAGFRGTVRYASRNAHLNRELGRHDDLWSMFYMLVEFTSGQLPWRRLKDKEQVRYFQSLIS
;
A
#
# COMPACT_ATOMS: atom_id res chain seq x y z
N MET A 1 -30.75 19.80 5.73
CA MET A 1 -29.96 19.11 6.77
C MET A 1 -28.57 18.81 6.22
N ALA A 2 -27.54 19.33 6.89
CA ALA A 2 -26.10 19.16 6.69
C ALA A 2 -25.58 19.06 5.25
N SER A 3 -25.15 20.21 4.70
CA SER A 3 -24.24 20.25 3.55
C SER A 3 -22.92 19.54 3.91
N ALA A 4 -22.51 18.59 3.09
CA ALA A 4 -21.19 17.99 3.17
C ALA A 4 -20.12 19.09 3.15
N THR A 5 -19.38 19.21 4.25
CA THR A 5 -18.20 20.08 4.33
C THR A 5 -17.26 19.73 3.20
N SER A 6 -16.92 20.71 2.35
CA SER A 6 -15.77 20.62 1.46
C SER A 6 -14.55 20.34 2.33
N ASP A 7 -14.07 19.10 2.33
CA ASP A 7 -12.98 18.69 3.20
C ASP A 7 -11.70 19.38 2.71
N SER A 8 -11.35 20.48 3.36
CA SER A 8 -10.07 21.16 3.16
C SER A 8 -8.95 20.17 3.48
N ASP A 9 -7.91 20.15 2.64
CA ASP A 9 -6.66 19.42 2.90
C ASP A 9 -6.20 19.56 4.36
N LEU A 10 -5.72 18.47 4.98
CA LEU A 10 -5.32 18.46 6.39
C LEU A 10 -4.15 19.42 6.70
N VAL A 11 -3.34 19.68 5.68
CA VAL A 11 -2.18 20.57 5.70
C VAL A 11 -2.04 21.31 4.36
N SER A 12 -1.44 22.48 4.38
CA SER A 12 -1.21 23.30 3.18
C SER A 12 0.26 23.31 2.75
N PRO A 13 0.57 23.45 1.44
CA PRO A 13 1.93 23.73 0.97
C PRO A 13 2.58 24.89 1.74
N GLY A 14 3.84 24.74 2.11
CA GLY A 14 4.61 25.70 2.90
C GLY A 14 4.50 25.52 4.42
N GLN A 15 3.46 24.83 4.91
CA GLN A 15 3.32 24.53 6.34
C GLN A 15 4.51 23.68 6.84
N VAL A 16 5.05 24.01 8.01
CA VAL A 16 6.11 23.22 8.67
C VAL A 16 5.52 22.44 9.82
N ILE A 17 5.71 21.12 9.82
CA ILE A 17 5.27 20.22 10.89
C ILE A 17 6.44 19.93 11.81
N LYS A 18 6.25 20.17 13.12
CA LYS A 18 7.26 19.93 14.19
C LYS A 18 8.62 20.57 13.88
N ASP A 19 8.60 21.78 13.33
CA ASP A 19 9.79 22.57 12.95
C ASP A 19 10.78 21.85 12.02
N ARG A 20 10.35 20.75 11.40
CA ARG A 20 11.22 19.81 10.68
C ARG A 20 10.75 19.46 9.28
N TRP A 21 9.44 19.30 9.08
CA TRP A 21 8.90 18.77 7.82
C TRP A 21 8.10 19.85 7.10
N ARG A 22 8.71 20.52 6.11
CA ARG A 22 8.04 21.50 5.26
C ARG A 22 7.22 20.78 4.20
N VAL A 23 5.90 20.95 4.21
CA VAL A 23 4.98 20.40 3.20
C VAL A 23 5.23 21.08 1.86
N LEU A 24 5.43 20.30 0.78
CA LEU A 24 5.64 20.83 -0.56
C LEU A 24 4.37 20.73 -1.41
N LYS A 25 3.87 19.51 -1.63
CA LYS A 25 2.68 19.28 -2.46
C LYS A 25 2.00 17.95 -2.11
N LYS A 26 0.69 17.87 -2.34
CA LYS A 26 -0.06 16.62 -2.25
C LYS A 26 0.35 15.71 -3.42
N ILE A 27 0.65 14.44 -3.13
CA ILE A 27 1.04 13.43 -4.11
C ILE A 27 0.09 12.23 -4.15
N GLY A 28 -0.82 12.14 -3.18
CA GLY A 28 -1.87 11.12 -3.16
C GLY A 28 -2.87 11.40 -2.05
N GLY A 29 -4.01 10.71 -2.09
CA GLY A 29 -5.02 10.80 -1.05
C GLY A 29 -6.23 9.92 -1.35
N GLY A 30 -7.00 9.63 -0.31
CA GLY A 30 -8.22 8.83 -0.42
C GLY A 30 -8.83 8.56 0.96
N GLY A 31 -9.69 7.55 1.05
CA GLY A 31 -10.46 7.25 2.27
C GLY A 31 -9.64 6.87 3.52
N PHE A 32 -8.32 6.67 3.40
CA PHE A 32 -7.43 6.33 4.52
C PHE A 32 -6.43 7.43 4.87
N GLY A 33 -6.58 8.62 4.28
CA GLY A 33 -5.73 9.76 4.54
C GLY A 33 -5.10 10.36 3.29
N GLU A 34 -4.16 11.25 3.52
CA GLU A 34 -3.52 12.10 2.52
C GLU A 34 -2.01 11.88 2.53
N ILE A 35 -1.38 11.95 1.37
CA ILE A 35 0.06 11.76 1.21
C ILE A 35 0.63 12.98 0.51
N TYR A 36 1.70 13.53 1.08
CA TYR A 36 2.40 14.71 0.61
C TYR A 36 3.86 14.40 0.36
N GLU A 37 4.43 15.04 -0.65
CA GLU A 37 5.86 15.29 -0.70
C GLU A 37 6.17 16.41 0.30
N ALA A 38 7.13 16.17 1.17
CA ALA A 38 7.64 17.14 2.13
C ALA A 38 9.17 17.20 2.05
N GLN A 39 9.76 18.18 2.70
CA GLN A 39 11.21 18.37 2.77
C GLN A 39 11.64 18.53 4.22
N GLU A 40 12.70 17.83 4.61
CA GLU A 40 13.36 18.07 5.89
C GLU A 40 14.07 19.44 5.87
N THR A 41 13.82 20.27 6.87
CA THR A 41 14.31 21.65 6.92
C THR A 41 15.84 21.76 7.00
N ALA A 42 16.50 20.80 7.66
CA ALA A 42 17.95 20.83 7.87
C ALA A 42 18.74 20.23 6.68
N SER A 43 18.35 19.05 6.20
CA SER A 43 19.07 18.32 5.15
C SER A 43 18.60 18.66 3.74
N HIS A 44 17.44 19.32 3.61
CA HIS A 44 16.72 19.49 2.36
C HIS A 44 16.33 18.17 1.67
N GLU A 45 16.41 17.03 2.37
CA GLU A 45 15.98 15.73 1.86
C GLU A 45 14.46 15.72 1.66
N LYS A 46 14.03 15.27 0.49
CA LYS A 46 12.61 15.10 0.16
C LYS A 46 12.09 13.77 0.70
N VAL A 47 10.99 13.82 1.44
CA VAL A 47 10.36 12.70 2.17
C VAL A 47 8.88 12.56 1.80
N ALA A 48 8.30 11.40 2.07
CA ALA A 48 6.86 11.17 2.02
C ALA A 48 6.26 11.42 3.40
N LEU A 49 5.22 12.24 3.46
CA LEU A 49 4.45 12.55 4.66
C LEU A 49 3.02 12.04 4.46
N LYS A 50 2.64 11.01 5.21
CA LYS A 50 1.26 10.50 5.21
C LYS A 50 0.53 10.97 6.45
N LEU A 51 -0.69 11.47 6.28
CA LEU A 51 -1.54 11.97 7.35
C LEU A 51 -2.90 11.29 7.33
N GLU A 52 -3.50 11.09 8.50
CA GLU A 52 -4.92 10.75 8.64
C GLU A 52 -5.58 11.71 9.63
N SER A 53 -6.86 12.02 9.44
CA SER A 53 -7.61 12.88 10.37
C SER A 53 -7.73 12.22 11.75
N ALA A 54 -7.45 12.98 12.81
CA ALA A 54 -7.60 12.51 14.19
C ALA A 54 -9.08 12.27 14.56
N ARG A 55 -10.02 12.80 13.75
CA ARG A 55 -11.47 12.64 13.91
C ARG A 55 -12.05 11.51 13.06
N GLN A 56 -11.23 10.85 12.24
CA GLN A 56 -11.69 9.75 11.40
C GLN A 56 -12.13 8.57 12.27
N SER A 57 -13.28 7.98 11.93
CA SER A 57 -13.88 6.85 12.68
C SER A 57 -12.98 5.61 12.70
N LYS A 58 -12.21 5.40 11.63
CA LYS A 58 -11.26 4.31 11.50
C LYS A 58 -9.85 4.87 11.23
N GLN A 59 -9.04 4.90 12.28
CA GLN A 59 -7.63 5.28 12.23
C GLN A 59 -6.78 4.03 12.00
N VAL A 60 -5.98 4.05 10.93
CA VAL A 60 -5.14 2.91 10.51
C VAL A 60 -3.65 3.23 10.57
N LEU A 61 -3.26 4.50 10.64
CA LEU A 61 -1.87 4.92 10.58
C LEU A 61 -1.04 4.39 11.77
N LYS A 62 -1.67 4.18 12.94
CA LYS A 62 -1.02 3.51 14.07
C LYS A 62 -0.54 2.09 13.72
N MET A 63 -1.37 1.32 13.02
CA MET A 63 -1.01 -0.02 12.57
C MET A 63 0.08 0.05 11.49
N GLU A 64 -0.05 0.98 10.56
CA GLU A 64 0.94 1.18 9.51
C GLU A 64 2.33 1.54 10.05
N VAL A 65 2.40 2.41 11.05
CA VAL A 65 3.64 2.72 11.78
C VAL A 65 4.20 1.48 12.49
N ALA A 66 3.35 0.66 13.12
CA ALA A 66 3.80 -0.55 13.80
C ALA A 66 4.41 -1.57 12.82
N VAL A 67 3.77 -1.78 11.66
CA VAL A 67 4.27 -2.67 10.61
C VAL A 67 5.56 -2.12 10.03
N LEU A 68 5.59 -0.85 9.62
CA LEU A 68 6.77 -0.22 9.04
C LEU A 68 7.97 -0.25 9.98
N ARG A 69 7.76 -0.03 11.29
CA ARG A 69 8.80 -0.14 12.31
C ARG A 69 9.36 -1.56 12.43
N LYS A 70 8.49 -2.57 12.40
CA LYS A 70 8.91 -3.98 12.50
C LYS A 70 9.71 -4.45 11.28
N LEU A 71 9.52 -3.78 10.14
CA LEU A 71 10.21 -4.08 8.87
C LEU A 71 11.49 -3.24 8.66
N GLN A 72 11.86 -2.37 9.61
CA GLN A 72 13.09 -1.59 9.47
C GLN A 72 14.32 -2.50 9.42
N GLY A 73 15.26 -2.19 8.52
CA GLY A 73 16.46 -2.99 8.26
C GLY A 73 16.28 -4.07 7.19
N LYS A 74 15.04 -4.36 6.77
CA LYS A 74 14.77 -5.23 5.62
C LYS A 74 14.78 -4.43 4.32
N GLU A 75 15.16 -5.09 3.23
CA GLU A 75 15.01 -4.52 1.89
C GLU A 75 13.53 -4.36 1.52
N HIS A 76 13.25 -3.54 0.50
CA HIS A 76 11.89 -3.28 -0.01
C HIS A 76 10.95 -2.46 0.86
N PHE A 77 11.44 -1.84 1.95
CA PHE A 77 10.62 -0.99 2.81
C PHE A 77 11.18 0.41 2.94
N CYS A 78 10.29 1.39 3.05
CA CYS A 78 10.70 2.77 3.25
C CYS A 78 11.43 2.92 4.59
N LYS A 79 12.47 3.77 4.59
CA LYS A 79 13.12 4.20 5.81
C LYS A 79 12.14 5.00 6.64
N PHE A 80 11.97 4.63 7.91
CA PHE A 80 11.13 5.37 8.84
C PHE A 80 11.91 6.58 9.40
N PHE A 81 11.36 7.78 9.28
CA PHE A 81 11.97 9.00 9.82
C PHE A 81 11.29 9.49 11.10
N GLY A 82 10.00 9.25 11.24
CA GLY A 82 9.27 9.65 12.45
C GLY A 82 7.77 9.54 12.30
N CYS A 83 7.06 9.73 13.40
CA CYS A 83 5.60 9.82 13.43
C CYS A 83 5.17 10.76 14.56
N GLY A 84 3.93 11.20 14.52
CA GLY A 84 3.37 11.99 15.61
C GLY A 84 1.86 12.14 15.50
N ARG A 85 1.32 12.82 16.51
CA ARG A 85 -0.11 13.10 16.63
C ARG A 85 -0.30 14.56 17.02
N THR A 86 -1.39 15.13 16.50
CA THR A 86 -1.93 16.43 16.85
C THR A 86 -3.43 16.28 17.12
N ASP A 87 -4.08 17.35 17.56
CA ASP A 87 -5.54 17.35 17.74
C ASP A 87 -6.32 17.27 16.41
N ARG A 88 -5.64 17.53 15.28
CA ARG A 88 -6.25 17.53 13.94
C ARG A 88 -5.95 16.27 13.15
N TYR A 89 -4.73 15.75 13.24
CA TYR A 89 -4.28 14.60 12.45
C TYR A 89 -3.17 13.80 13.13
N ASN A 90 -3.04 12.53 12.73
CA ASN A 90 -1.87 11.70 12.94
C ASN A 90 -0.99 11.75 11.69
N TYR A 91 0.32 11.61 11.82
CA TYR A 91 1.23 11.58 10.68
C TYR A 91 2.38 10.59 10.85
N VAL A 92 2.91 10.13 9.71
CA VAL A 92 4.15 9.35 9.58
C VAL A 92 4.99 9.94 8.46
N VAL A 93 6.30 9.96 8.68
CA VAL A 93 7.31 10.44 7.73
C VAL A 93 8.22 9.28 7.37
N MET A 94 8.39 9.04 6.07
CA MET A 94 9.19 7.95 5.53
C MET A 94 9.91 8.36 4.24
N SER A 95 10.87 7.55 3.78
CA SER A 95 11.58 7.83 2.52
C SER A 95 10.64 7.89 1.33
N LEU A 96 10.82 8.94 0.51
CA LEU A 96 10.04 9.16 -0.70
C LEU A 96 10.56 8.26 -1.83
N GLN A 97 9.64 7.52 -2.45
CA GLN A 97 9.94 6.64 -3.59
C GLN A 97 9.58 7.29 -4.93
N SER A 98 9.97 6.64 -6.01
CA SER A 98 9.67 7.06 -7.39
C SER A 98 8.28 6.60 -7.82
N ARG A 99 8.06 6.50 -9.12
CA ARG A 99 6.80 6.04 -9.73
C ARG A 99 6.46 4.62 -9.28
N ASN A 100 5.16 4.39 -9.07
CA ASN A 100 4.64 3.06 -8.79
C ASN A 100 4.52 2.20 -10.06
N LEU A 101 4.39 0.88 -9.89
CA LEU A 101 4.33 -0.05 -11.02
C LEU A 101 3.06 0.12 -11.87
N ALA A 102 1.96 0.61 -11.29
CA ALA A 102 0.76 0.90 -12.07
C ALA A 102 1.01 2.01 -13.10
N GLU A 103 1.69 3.09 -12.69
CA GLU A 103 2.09 4.18 -13.57
C GLU A 103 3.15 3.74 -14.59
N LEU A 104 4.17 3.02 -14.15
CA LEU A 104 5.25 2.54 -15.02
C LEU A 104 4.69 1.64 -16.12
N ARG A 105 3.81 0.68 -15.77
CA ARG A 105 3.16 -0.20 -16.74
C ARG A 105 2.31 0.58 -17.74
N ARG A 106 1.52 1.55 -17.27
CA ARG A 106 0.69 2.39 -18.16
C ARG A 106 1.52 3.20 -19.16
N SER A 107 2.76 3.55 -18.80
CA SER A 107 3.68 4.23 -19.73
C SER A 107 4.42 3.30 -20.70
N MET A 108 4.27 1.97 -20.59
CA MET A 108 4.89 1.04 -21.53
C MET A 108 4.07 0.92 -22.82
N PRO A 109 4.71 0.61 -23.96
CA PRO A 109 4.01 0.22 -25.18
C PRO A 109 3.04 -0.93 -24.91
N ARG A 110 1.81 -0.82 -25.44
CA ARG A 110 0.71 -1.79 -25.20
C ARG A 110 0.34 -1.98 -23.73
N THR A 111 0.83 -1.14 -22.82
CA THR A 111 0.59 -1.21 -21.37
C THR A 111 1.04 -2.54 -20.71
N VAL A 112 2.12 -3.14 -21.22
CA VAL A 112 2.69 -4.39 -20.70
C VAL A 112 4.16 -4.23 -20.35
N PHE A 113 4.63 -5.02 -19.38
CA PHE A 113 6.05 -5.23 -19.16
C PHE A 113 6.55 -6.40 -20.02
N SER A 114 7.85 -6.41 -20.33
CA SER A 114 8.48 -7.61 -20.88
C SER A 114 8.54 -8.72 -19.82
N ILE A 115 8.63 -9.98 -20.26
CA ILE A 115 8.76 -11.14 -19.37
C ILE A 115 9.96 -10.95 -18.42
N ASN A 116 11.10 -10.48 -18.94
CA ASN A 116 12.30 -10.23 -18.15
C ASN A 116 12.04 -9.21 -17.02
N THR A 117 11.36 -8.10 -17.31
CA THR A 117 10.98 -7.12 -16.29
C THR A 117 10.01 -7.73 -15.28
N THR A 118 8.99 -8.47 -15.74
CA THR A 118 8.01 -9.13 -14.86
C THR A 118 8.67 -10.10 -13.90
N VAL A 119 9.59 -10.95 -14.36
CA VAL A 119 10.29 -11.95 -13.51
C VAL A 119 11.19 -11.27 -12.48
N ARG A 120 11.92 -10.21 -12.86
CA ARG A 120 12.75 -9.47 -11.90
C ARG A 120 11.92 -8.73 -10.85
N LEU A 121 10.76 -8.19 -11.24
CA LEU A 121 9.83 -7.58 -10.30
C LEU A 121 9.20 -8.64 -9.39
N SER A 122 8.84 -9.82 -9.91
CA SER A 122 8.21 -10.87 -9.11
C SER A 122 9.12 -11.38 -8.00
N ALA A 123 10.42 -11.52 -8.25
CA ALA A 123 11.38 -11.90 -7.21
C ALA A 123 11.36 -10.91 -6.04
N GLN A 124 11.55 -9.62 -6.31
CA GLN A 124 11.53 -8.57 -5.27
C GLN A 124 10.17 -8.42 -4.58
N MET A 125 9.06 -8.65 -5.30
CA MET A 125 7.72 -8.67 -4.70
C MET A 125 7.56 -9.82 -3.70
N LEU A 126 8.06 -11.00 -4.08
CA LEU A 126 7.98 -12.19 -3.23
C LEU A 126 8.76 -11.97 -1.94
N ASP A 127 10.00 -11.48 -2.04
CA ASP A 127 10.85 -11.14 -0.89
C ASP A 127 10.14 -10.13 0.04
N ALA A 128 9.56 -9.07 -0.52
CA ALA A 128 8.81 -8.07 0.26
C ALA A 128 7.57 -8.67 0.96
N ILE A 129 6.82 -9.54 0.28
CA ILE A 129 5.64 -10.20 0.86
C ILE A 129 6.06 -11.17 1.97
N GLU A 130 7.12 -11.95 1.74
CA GLU A 130 7.68 -12.87 2.72
C GLU A 130 8.11 -12.13 3.99
N TYR A 131 8.84 -11.02 3.88
CA TYR A 131 9.22 -10.22 5.06
C TYR A 131 8.02 -9.69 5.85
N VAL A 132 6.93 -9.29 5.18
CA VAL A 132 5.68 -8.89 5.87
C VAL A 132 5.07 -10.08 6.62
N HIS A 133 5.08 -11.27 6.01
CA HIS A 133 4.53 -12.50 6.60
C HIS A 133 5.37 -13.01 7.77
N GLU A 134 6.70 -12.98 7.66
CA GLU A 134 7.65 -13.27 8.75
C GLU A 134 7.47 -12.33 9.94
N ALA A 135 7.17 -11.05 9.67
CA ALA A 135 6.85 -10.08 10.70
C ALA A 135 5.50 -10.35 11.39
N GLY A 136 4.73 -11.35 10.95
CA GLY A 136 3.45 -11.75 11.54
C GLY A 136 2.23 -10.98 11.01
N PHE A 137 2.39 -10.28 9.87
CA PHE A 137 1.34 -9.47 9.25
C PHE A 137 0.95 -10.00 7.87
N LEU A 138 -0.28 -9.70 7.46
CA LEU A 138 -0.74 -9.79 6.08
C LEU A 138 -0.88 -8.39 5.54
N HIS A 139 -0.56 -8.19 4.26
CA HIS A 139 -0.71 -6.88 3.62
C HIS A 139 -2.18 -6.59 3.27
N ARG A 140 -2.87 -7.57 2.66
CA ARG A 140 -4.29 -7.57 2.26
C ARG A 140 -4.70 -6.56 1.20
N ASP A 141 -3.74 -5.84 0.61
CA ASP A 141 -3.97 -4.93 -0.52
C ASP A 141 -2.76 -4.89 -1.47
N ILE A 142 -2.26 -6.07 -1.83
CA ILE A 142 -1.19 -6.23 -2.82
C ILE A 142 -1.73 -5.83 -4.20
N LYS A 143 -1.16 -4.76 -4.77
CA LYS A 143 -1.55 -4.20 -6.07
C LYS A 143 -0.43 -3.36 -6.68
N PRO A 144 -0.42 -3.10 -8.00
CA PRO A 144 0.71 -2.42 -8.65
C PRO A 144 0.97 -0.99 -8.14
N SER A 145 -0.04 -0.27 -7.65
CA SER A 145 0.17 1.08 -7.11
C SER A 145 0.82 1.10 -5.72
N ASN A 146 0.83 -0.03 -5.02
CA ASN A 146 1.46 -0.18 -3.70
C ASN A 146 2.91 -0.69 -3.82
N PHE A 147 3.44 -0.81 -5.03
CA PHE A 147 4.85 -1.07 -5.27
C PHE A 147 5.46 0.08 -6.06
N ALA A 148 6.58 0.62 -5.61
CA ALA A 148 7.30 1.70 -6.29
C ALA A 148 8.78 1.40 -6.45
N MET A 149 9.38 2.01 -7.47
CA MET A 149 10.82 1.92 -7.65
C MET A 149 11.54 2.92 -6.74
N GLY A 150 12.76 2.57 -6.33
CA GLY A 150 13.61 3.48 -5.57
C GLY A 150 13.90 4.77 -6.32
N ARG A 151 13.93 5.88 -5.59
CA ARG A 151 14.17 7.21 -6.17
C ARG A 151 15.66 7.55 -6.31
N LEU A 152 16.49 7.07 -5.39
CA LEU A 152 17.92 7.37 -5.39
C LEU A 152 18.66 6.51 -6.41
N PRO A 153 19.76 6.99 -7.02
CA PRO A 153 20.55 6.20 -7.98
C PRO A 153 20.97 4.83 -7.44
N SER A 154 21.37 4.76 -6.16
CA SER A 154 21.74 3.52 -5.47
C SER A 154 20.59 2.53 -5.29
N GLN A 155 19.35 3.00 -5.39
CA GLN A 155 18.12 2.20 -5.18
C GLN A 155 17.25 2.15 -6.43
N ALA A 156 17.69 2.69 -7.57
CA ALA A 156 16.86 2.86 -8.77
C ALA A 156 16.32 1.52 -9.34
N ARG A 157 16.98 0.41 -9.01
CA ARG A 157 16.57 -0.95 -9.39
C ARG A 157 15.85 -1.71 -8.27
N GLY A 158 15.78 -1.12 -7.07
CA GLY A 158 15.10 -1.67 -5.91
C GLY A 158 13.60 -1.36 -5.92
N LEU A 159 12.80 -2.36 -5.58
CA LEU A 159 11.36 -2.27 -5.40
C LEU A 159 11.03 -1.97 -3.94
N PHE A 160 10.01 -1.16 -3.69
CA PHE A 160 9.51 -0.81 -2.36
C PHE A 160 8.01 -1.13 -2.25
N LEU A 161 7.62 -1.89 -1.24
CA LEU A 161 6.23 -2.13 -0.85
C LEU A 161 5.74 -0.98 0.05
N LEU A 162 4.59 -0.44 -0.30
CA LEU A 162 3.98 0.76 0.27
C LEU A 162 2.61 0.44 0.86
N ASP A 163 2.14 1.33 1.75
CA ASP A 163 0.76 1.38 2.29
C ASP A 163 0.32 0.15 3.09
N PHE A 164 0.63 0.16 4.39
CA PHE A 164 0.19 -0.88 5.33
C PHE A 164 -1.14 -0.54 6.03
N GLY A 165 -1.93 0.41 5.51
CA GLY A 165 -3.18 0.85 6.14
C GLY A 165 -4.25 -0.25 6.22
N LEU A 166 -4.16 -1.28 5.37
CA LEU A 166 -5.03 -2.44 5.39
C LEU A 166 -4.39 -3.68 6.01
N ALA A 167 -3.17 -3.58 6.52
CA ALA A 167 -2.47 -4.71 7.10
C ALA A 167 -3.20 -5.29 8.32
N ARG A 168 -2.95 -6.57 8.62
CA ARG A 168 -3.51 -7.25 9.79
C ARG A 168 -2.51 -8.24 10.35
N GLN A 169 -2.29 -8.20 11.65
CA GLN A 169 -1.53 -9.23 12.34
C GLN A 169 -2.31 -10.55 12.27
N TYR A 170 -1.71 -11.59 11.69
CA TYR A 170 -2.31 -12.92 11.60
C TYR A 170 -1.75 -13.88 12.63
N THR A 171 -0.66 -13.50 13.32
CA THR A 171 -0.07 -14.29 14.40
C THR A 171 -0.37 -13.73 15.79
N THR A 172 -0.34 -14.60 16.79
CA THR A 172 -0.30 -14.28 18.22
C THR A 172 1.13 -13.92 18.66
N ALA A 173 1.32 -13.55 19.93
CA ALA A 173 2.63 -13.14 20.45
C ALA A 173 3.67 -14.27 20.42
N ASP A 174 3.22 -15.52 20.56
CA ASP A 174 3.96 -16.77 20.45
C ASP A 174 4.12 -17.27 19.00
N GLY A 175 3.72 -16.47 18.00
CA GLY A 175 3.90 -16.78 16.59
C GLY A 175 2.87 -17.73 15.99
N GLN A 176 1.89 -18.22 16.78
CA GLN A 176 0.83 -19.10 16.29
C GLN A 176 -0.16 -18.34 15.41
N VAL A 177 -0.75 -19.04 14.43
CA VAL A 177 -1.77 -18.44 13.56
C VAL A 177 -3.04 -18.21 14.37
N ARG A 178 -3.56 -16.98 14.34
CA ARG A 178 -4.82 -16.62 15.01
C ARG A 178 -6.00 -17.39 14.38
N PRO A 179 -6.99 -17.83 15.19
CA PRO A 179 -8.21 -18.42 14.65
C PRO A 179 -8.91 -17.47 13.66
N PRO A 180 -9.41 -17.97 12.52
CA PRO A 180 -10.10 -17.15 11.55
C PRO A 180 -11.42 -16.63 12.11
N ARG A 181 -11.74 -15.35 11.84
CA ARG A 181 -13.08 -14.81 12.16
C ARG A 181 -14.14 -15.49 11.28
N PRO A 182 -15.35 -15.78 11.80
CA PRO A 182 -16.42 -16.38 11.02
C PRO A 182 -16.80 -15.57 9.77
N VAL A 183 -16.78 -14.23 9.91
CA VAL A 183 -16.98 -13.30 8.80
C VAL A 183 -15.94 -12.19 8.90
N ALA A 184 -15.20 -11.99 7.81
CA ALA A 184 -14.25 -10.89 7.66
C ALA A 184 -14.66 -10.05 6.45
N GLY A 185 -15.30 -8.91 6.70
CA GLY A 185 -15.73 -8.01 5.62
C GLY A 185 -14.58 -7.64 4.68
N PHE A 186 -14.88 -7.60 3.38
CA PHE A 186 -13.93 -7.33 2.30
C PHE A 186 -12.95 -6.19 2.60
N ARG A 187 -11.69 -6.41 2.27
CA ARG A 187 -10.60 -5.44 2.30
C ARG A 187 -9.77 -5.59 1.02
N GLY A 188 -9.15 -4.49 0.61
CA GLY A 188 -8.27 -4.45 -0.54
C GLY A 188 -8.97 -3.98 -1.82
N THR A 189 -8.28 -4.16 -2.94
CA THR A 189 -8.71 -3.67 -4.24
C THR A 189 -9.38 -4.79 -5.04
N VAL A 190 -10.66 -4.60 -5.41
CA VAL A 190 -11.52 -5.60 -6.08
C VAL A 190 -10.82 -6.34 -7.23
N ARG A 191 -10.06 -5.63 -8.07
CA ARG A 191 -9.38 -6.23 -9.23
C ARG A 191 -8.37 -7.33 -8.87
N TYR A 192 -7.65 -7.17 -7.77
CA TYR A 192 -6.55 -8.07 -7.38
C TYR A 192 -6.91 -8.92 -6.15
N ALA A 193 -8.09 -8.73 -5.57
CA ALA A 193 -8.49 -9.47 -4.40
C ALA A 193 -8.70 -10.97 -4.73
N SER A 194 -8.28 -11.85 -3.81
CA SER A 194 -8.53 -13.28 -3.94
C SER A 194 -10.02 -13.62 -3.80
N ARG A 195 -10.41 -14.80 -4.27
CA ARG A 195 -11.77 -15.31 -4.10
C ARG A 195 -12.20 -15.35 -2.62
N ASN A 196 -11.29 -15.64 -1.68
CA ASN A 196 -11.60 -15.64 -0.25
C ASN A 196 -11.99 -14.25 0.25
N ALA A 197 -11.32 -13.20 -0.21
CA ALA A 197 -11.71 -11.82 0.09
C ALA A 197 -13.11 -11.51 -0.45
N HIS A 198 -13.39 -11.94 -1.69
CA HIS A 198 -14.72 -11.79 -2.27
C HIS A 198 -15.81 -12.48 -1.43
N LEU A 199 -15.52 -13.66 -0.89
CA LEU A 199 -16.41 -14.44 -0.01
C LEU A 199 -16.45 -13.97 1.45
N ASN A 200 -15.81 -12.85 1.80
CA ASN A 200 -15.71 -12.34 3.18
C ASN A 200 -15.14 -13.37 4.18
N ARG A 201 -14.23 -14.24 3.72
CA ARG A 201 -13.47 -15.15 4.58
C ARG A 201 -12.29 -14.42 5.20
N GLU A 202 -11.82 -14.89 6.34
CA GLU A 202 -10.55 -14.38 6.90
C GLU A 202 -9.41 -14.68 5.93
N LEU A 203 -8.60 -13.65 5.67
CA LEU A 203 -7.49 -13.76 4.73
C LEU A 203 -6.28 -14.39 5.39
N GLY A 204 -5.53 -15.17 4.61
CA GLY A 204 -4.26 -15.77 4.97
C GLY A 204 -3.13 -15.31 4.05
N ARG A 205 -1.93 -15.87 4.26
CA ARG A 205 -0.72 -15.56 3.48
C ARG A 205 -0.92 -15.81 1.98
N HIS A 206 -1.63 -16.88 1.63
CA HIS A 206 -1.92 -17.25 0.25
C HIS A 206 -2.77 -16.20 -0.48
N ASP A 207 -3.55 -15.38 0.22
CA ASP A 207 -4.39 -14.36 -0.42
C ASP A 207 -3.56 -13.17 -0.93
N ASP A 208 -2.47 -12.80 -0.24
CA ASP A 208 -1.49 -11.83 -0.77
C ASP A 208 -0.79 -12.38 -2.02
N LEU A 209 -0.51 -13.70 -2.07
CA LEU A 209 0.10 -14.37 -3.22
C LEU A 209 -0.88 -14.48 -4.41
N TRP A 210 -2.17 -14.68 -4.17
CA TRP A 210 -3.19 -14.59 -5.23
C TRP A 210 -3.22 -13.21 -5.88
N SER A 211 -3.16 -12.16 -5.07
CA SER A 211 -3.08 -10.79 -5.57
C SER A 211 -1.82 -10.57 -6.43
N MET A 212 -0.67 -11.07 -5.96
CA MET A 212 0.57 -11.04 -6.74
C MET A 212 0.43 -11.79 -8.06
N PHE A 213 -0.13 -13.00 -8.06
CA PHE A 213 -0.37 -13.77 -9.28
C PHE A 213 -1.20 -12.99 -10.31
N TYR A 214 -2.32 -12.38 -9.89
CA TYR A 214 -3.13 -11.55 -10.78
C TYR A 214 -2.36 -10.32 -11.31
N MET A 215 -1.48 -9.73 -10.50
CA MET A 215 -0.59 -8.66 -10.98
C MET A 215 0.34 -9.14 -12.08
N LEU A 216 0.98 -10.30 -11.92
CA LEU A 216 1.92 -10.84 -12.91
C LEU A 216 1.23 -11.15 -14.24
N VAL A 217 0.01 -11.69 -14.20
CA VAL A 217 -0.84 -11.86 -15.40
C VAL A 217 -1.15 -10.50 -16.05
N GLU A 218 -1.56 -9.50 -15.27
CA GLU A 218 -1.83 -8.17 -15.81
C GLU A 218 -0.57 -7.51 -16.40
N PHE A 219 0.61 -7.80 -15.87
CA PHE A 219 1.87 -7.25 -16.35
C PHE A 219 2.26 -7.78 -17.73
N THR A 220 2.01 -9.05 -18.02
CA THR A 220 2.36 -9.68 -19.31
C THR A 220 1.24 -9.60 -20.34
N SER A 221 -0.03 -9.69 -19.90
CA SER A 221 -1.19 -9.67 -20.80
C SER A 221 -1.83 -8.28 -20.96
N GLY A 222 -1.46 -7.32 -20.11
CA GLY A 222 -1.93 -5.92 -20.16
C GLY A 222 -3.30 -5.69 -19.51
N GLN A 223 -4.06 -6.76 -19.30
CA GLN A 223 -5.38 -6.75 -18.68
C GLN A 223 -5.71 -8.07 -17.98
N LEU A 224 -6.60 -8.01 -17.01
CA LEU A 224 -7.31 -9.16 -16.44
C LEU A 224 -8.68 -9.31 -17.11
N PRO A 225 -9.25 -10.53 -17.21
CA PRO A 225 -10.56 -10.77 -17.83
C PRO A 225 -11.68 -9.89 -17.25
N TRP A 226 -11.63 -9.60 -15.94
CA TRP A 226 -12.60 -8.78 -15.22
C TRP A 226 -12.23 -7.29 -15.13
N ARG A 227 -11.28 -6.79 -15.93
CA ARG A 227 -10.78 -5.39 -15.84
C ARG A 227 -11.87 -4.31 -15.89
N ARG A 228 -12.95 -4.55 -16.66
CA ARG A 228 -14.05 -3.58 -16.87
C ARG A 228 -15.19 -3.72 -15.86
N LEU A 229 -15.15 -4.74 -15.01
CA LEU A 229 -16.19 -5.01 -14.02
C LEU A 229 -15.91 -4.19 -12.76
N LYS A 230 -16.94 -3.48 -12.28
CA LYS A 230 -16.89 -2.72 -11.02
C LYS A 230 -17.61 -3.46 -9.89
N ASP A 231 -18.57 -4.31 -10.23
CA ASP A 231 -19.33 -5.08 -9.26
C ASP A 231 -18.50 -6.24 -8.68
N LYS A 232 -18.52 -6.36 -7.35
CA LYS A 232 -17.70 -7.32 -6.61
C LYS A 232 -18.15 -8.76 -6.86
N GLU A 233 -19.45 -8.99 -7.03
CA GLU A 233 -20.02 -10.33 -7.27
C GLU A 233 -19.69 -10.81 -8.69
N GLN A 234 -19.76 -9.92 -9.68
CA GLN A 234 -19.37 -10.22 -11.05
C GLN A 234 -17.87 -10.58 -11.16
N VAL A 235 -17.00 -9.81 -10.51
CA VAL A 235 -15.55 -10.12 -10.49
C VAL A 235 -15.30 -11.49 -9.85
N ARG A 236 -15.97 -11.80 -8.74
CA ARG A 236 -15.90 -13.10 -8.06
C ARG A 236 -16.31 -14.25 -8.98
N TYR A 237 -17.40 -14.08 -9.72
CA TYR A 237 -17.88 -15.09 -10.66
C TYR A 237 -16.83 -15.41 -11.73
N PHE A 238 -16.25 -14.38 -12.36
CA PHE A 238 -15.19 -14.59 -13.34
C PHE A 238 -13.95 -15.28 -12.76
N GLN A 239 -13.55 -14.91 -11.53
CA GLN A 239 -12.43 -15.58 -10.86
C GLN A 239 -12.71 -17.06 -10.61
N SER A 240 -13.97 -17.46 -10.37
CA SER A 240 -14.32 -18.87 -10.16
C SER A 240 -14.27 -19.74 -11.42
N LEU A 241 -14.20 -19.12 -12.61
CA LEU A 241 -14.10 -19.85 -13.89
C LEU A 241 -12.65 -20.23 -14.24
N ILE A 242 -11.66 -19.69 -13.52
CA ILE A 242 -10.24 -19.85 -13.81
C ILE A 242 -9.44 -20.50 -12.66
N SER A 243 -10.13 -20.96 -11.61
CA SER A 243 -9.57 -21.55 -10.39
C SER A 243 -10.17 -22.93 -10.14
#